data_AF-A0A958G8I7-F1
#
_entry.id   AF-A0A958G8I7-F1
#
_cell.length_a   1.000
_cell.length_b   1.000
_cell.length_c   1.000
_cell.angle_alpha   90.00
_cell.angle_beta   90.00
_cell.angle_gamma   90.00
#
_symmetry.space_group_name_H-M   'P 1'
#
loop_
_entity.id
_entity.type
_entity.pdbx_description
1 polymer ?
#
loop_
_entity_poly.entity_id
_entity_poly.type
_entity_poly.pdbx_seq_one_letter_code
_entity_poly.pdbx_strand_id
1 'polypeptide(L)'
;PSPDYQWFYDPEWSYTTQQITAYEEAIFDHLYQNIGRGAIFNEMWHDYSITTQPQRPKERIVNERNLAFYDAMRAKFATHDIYCPTPDDLGHKLRAMAQWNYGWTSSGNKLEMRLDLSAVHLDEVADFTGGMGIKIENSGDYIQKVTINGVPHRAFHDRVVILPNLAKGPNIIKVELGPLPPQMSHLRFVSKRMPAIRETAGGLEVELLTKSKAKFAFYAAEPCVLLNADWQEWNRQNNRILNGYVTSDRSVLLKLLTKTDFRITRANLPV
;
A
#
# COMPACT_ATOMS: atom_id res chain seq x y z
N PRO A 1 -17.48 -7.73 -27.59
CA PRO A 1 -17.83 -7.87 -26.16
C PRO A 1 -16.56 -7.69 -25.33
N SER A 2 -16.44 -6.54 -24.64
CA SER A 2 -15.40 -6.38 -23.64
C SER A 2 -15.71 -7.39 -22.54
N PRO A 3 -14.84 -8.39 -22.25
CA PRO A 3 -15.02 -9.16 -21.04
C PRO A 3 -15.08 -8.16 -19.88
N ASP A 4 -15.98 -8.40 -18.93
CA ASP A 4 -15.90 -7.72 -17.66
C ASP A 4 -14.48 -8.00 -17.15
N TYR A 5 -13.62 -6.98 -17.04
CA TYR A 5 -12.16 -7.15 -16.93
C TYR A 5 -11.71 -7.84 -15.64
N GLN A 6 -12.64 -8.30 -14.80
CA GLN A 6 -12.40 -9.06 -13.58
C GLN A 6 -13.21 -10.38 -13.55
N TRP A 7 -13.95 -10.69 -14.61
CA TRP A 7 -14.73 -11.91 -14.73
C TRP A 7 -14.36 -12.60 -16.04
N PHE A 8 -13.57 -13.67 -15.94
CA PHE A 8 -13.36 -14.58 -17.07
C PHE A 8 -14.62 -15.43 -17.31
N TYR A 9 -15.62 -14.80 -17.92
CA TYR A 9 -16.83 -15.47 -18.38
C TYR A 9 -16.79 -15.56 -19.91
N ASP A 10 -16.31 -16.68 -20.41
CA ASP A 10 -16.52 -17.09 -21.81
C ASP A 10 -17.54 -18.24 -21.81
N PRO A 11 -18.59 -18.23 -22.66
CA PRO A 11 -19.50 -19.36 -22.82
C PRO A 11 -18.82 -20.72 -23.05
N GLU A 12 -17.57 -20.76 -23.51
CA GLU A 12 -16.80 -22.00 -23.70
C GLU A 12 -15.85 -22.38 -22.54
N TRP A 13 -15.67 -21.51 -21.52
CA TRP A 13 -14.87 -21.77 -20.31
C TRP A 13 -13.46 -22.35 -20.57
N SER A 14 -12.80 -21.90 -21.64
CA SER A 14 -11.68 -22.61 -22.28
C SER A 14 -10.30 -21.96 -22.11
N TYR A 15 -10.11 -21.05 -21.15
CA TYR A 15 -8.80 -20.44 -20.97
C TYR A 15 -7.79 -21.41 -20.33
N THR A 16 -6.58 -21.42 -20.88
CA THR A 16 -5.44 -22.08 -20.25
C THR A 16 -4.93 -21.27 -19.05
N THR A 17 -4.27 -21.91 -18.09
CA THR A 17 -3.58 -21.22 -16.97
C THR A 17 -2.67 -20.10 -17.46
N GLN A 18 -1.96 -20.30 -18.57
CA GLN A 18 -1.07 -19.29 -19.16
C GLN A 18 -1.84 -18.06 -19.68
N GLN A 19 -2.97 -18.29 -20.36
CA GLN A 19 -3.80 -17.20 -20.89
C GLN A 19 -4.41 -16.35 -19.78
N ILE A 20 -4.98 -16.97 -18.75
CA ILE A 20 -5.53 -16.22 -17.60
C ILE A 20 -4.44 -15.47 -16.86
N THR A 21 -3.26 -16.08 -16.68
CA THR A 21 -2.11 -15.37 -16.09
C THR A 21 -1.77 -14.12 -16.89
N ALA A 22 -1.59 -14.24 -18.21
CA ALA A 22 -1.24 -13.10 -19.06
C ALA A 22 -2.32 -12.01 -19.03
N TYR A 23 -3.60 -12.38 -18.98
CA TYR A 23 -4.69 -11.40 -18.87
C TYR A 23 -4.69 -10.68 -17.52
N GLU A 24 -4.62 -11.40 -16.40
CA GLU A 24 -4.60 -10.80 -15.06
C GLU A 24 -3.37 -9.91 -14.86
N GLU A 25 -2.22 -10.35 -15.37
CA GLU A 25 -1.00 -9.55 -15.38
C GLU A 25 -1.17 -8.25 -16.17
N ALA A 26 -1.77 -8.31 -17.35
CA ALA A 26 -2.02 -7.13 -18.20
C ALA A 26 -3.07 -6.18 -17.58
N ILE A 27 -4.13 -6.73 -16.97
CA ILE A 27 -5.15 -5.95 -16.26
C ILE A 27 -4.49 -5.25 -15.08
N PHE A 28 -3.73 -5.97 -14.26
CA PHE A 28 -2.99 -5.39 -13.14
C PHE A 28 -2.08 -4.24 -13.62
N ASP A 29 -1.26 -4.47 -14.65
CA ASP A 29 -0.36 -3.45 -15.18
C ASP A 29 -1.11 -2.22 -15.68
N HIS A 30 -2.24 -2.40 -16.37
CA HIS A 30 -3.08 -1.30 -16.82
C HIS A 30 -3.66 -0.49 -15.64
N LEU A 31 -4.23 -1.16 -14.64
CA LEU A 31 -4.79 -0.49 -13.46
C LEU A 31 -3.69 0.21 -12.65
N TYR A 32 -2.52 -0.41 -12.49
CA TYR A 32 -1.44 0.12 -11.68
C TYR A 32 -0.72 1.29 -12.36
N GLN A 33 -0.33 1.13 -13.63
CA GLN A 33 0.52 2.10 -14.33
C GLN A 33 -0.29 3.23 -14.97
N ASN A 34 -1.46 2.92 -15.54
CA ASN A 34 -2.21 3.91 -16.35
C ASN A 34 -3.32 4.59 -15.55
N ILE A 35 -3.97 3.88 -14.61
CA ILE A 35 -4.99 4.47 -13.76
C ILE A 35 -4.37 5.04 -12.47
N GLY A 36 -3.70 4.20 -11.67
CA GLY A 36 -2.85 4.62 -10.55
C GLY A 36 -3.49 5.54 -9.50
N ARG A 37 -4.83 5.54 -9.39
CA ARG A 37 -5.66 6.46 -8.58
C ARG A 37 -6.62 5.70 -7.65
N GLY A 38 -6.11 4.66 -6.98
CA GLY A 38 -6.92 3.84 -6.05
C GLY A 38 -7.84 2.84 -6.76
N ALA A 39 -7.44 2.36 -7.94
CA ALA A 39 -8.16 1.29 -8.63
C ALA A 39 -8.14 0.01 -7.77
N ILE A 40 -9.30 -0.63 -7.65
CA ILE A 40 -9.42 -1.90 -6.95
C ILE A 40 -9.14 -3.01 -7.95
N PHE A 41 -8.05 -3.73 -7.73
CA PHE A 41 -7.77 -4.99 -8.41
C PHE A 41 -8.31 -6.13 -7.53
N ASN A 42 -9.23 -6.91 -8.08
CA ASN A 42 -9.74 -8.10 -7.43
C ASN A 42 -9.47 -9.29 -8.36
N GLU A 43 -8.60 -10.18 -7.90
CA GLU A 43 -8.28 -11.42 -8.61
C GLU A 43 -9.47 -12.37 -8.45
N MET A 44 -10.38 -12.38 -9.44
CA MET A 44 -11.60 -13.19 -9.41
C MET A 44 -11.60 -14.21 -10.53
N TRP A 45 -11.59 -15.48 -10.14
CA TRP A 45 -11.71 -16.61 -11.05
C TRP A 45 -12.39 -17.77 -10.33
N HIS A 46 -12.88 -18.72 -11.11
CA HIS A 46 -13.45 -19.95 -10.59
C HIS A 46 -12.55 -21.14 -10.94
N ASP A 47 -12.43 -22.10 -10.04
CA ASP A 47 -11.71 -23.36 -10.26
C ASP A 47 -12.28 -24.19 -11.42
N TYR A 48 -13.46 -23.85 -11.93
CA TYR A 48 -14.05 -24.37 -13.16
C TYR A 48 -13.98 -23.37 -14.34
N SER A 49 -13.05 -22.41 -14.36
CA SER A 49 -12.85 -21.50 -15.50
C SER A 49 -11.43 -21.52 -16.07
N ILE A 50 -10.55 -22.32 -15.47
CA ILE A 50 -9.14 -22.45 -15.85
C ILE A 50 -8.89 -23.90 -16.20
N THR A 51 -8.18 -24.15 -17.28
CA THR A 51 -7.81 -25.50 -17.70
C THR A 51 -6.31 -25.59 -17.87
N THR A 52 -5.72 -26.72 -17.49
CA THR A 52 -4.27 -26.93 -17.69
C THR A 52 -3.94 -27.41 -19.10
N GLN A 53 -4.96 -27.73 -19.92
CA GLN A 53 -4.86 -28.24 -21.28
C GLN A 53 -5.97 -27.64 -22.17
N PRO A 54 -5.75 -27.48 -23.49
CA PRO A 54 -6.79 -27.05 -24.42
C PRO A 54 -8.01 -27.99 -24.34
N GLN A 55 -9.21 -27.44 -24.14
CA GLN A 55 -10.44 -28.21 -24.05
C GLN A 55 -11.25 -28.16 -25.34
N ARG A 56 -11.93 -29.26 -25.65
CA ARG A 56 -12.98 -29.27 -26.68
C ARG A 56 -14.31 -28.80 -26.08
N PRO A 57 -15.23 -28.25 -26.90
CA PRO A 57 -16.55 -27.87 -26.42
C PRO A 57 -17.24 -29.03 -25.69
N LYS A 58 -17.75 -28.78 -24.47
CA LYS A 58 -18.46 -29.74 -23.58
C LYS A 58 -17.59 -30.75 -22.82
N GLU A 59 -16.26 -30.63 -22.82
CA GLU A 59 -15.42 -31.44 -21.93
C GLU A 59 -15.47 -30.91 -20.49
N ARG A 60 -15.38 -31.82 -19.51
CA ARG A 60 -15.29 -31.43 -18.10
C ARG A 60 -13.92 -30.79 -17.86
N ILE A 61 -13.90 -29.68 -17.13
CA ILE A 61 -12.65 -29.01 -16.76
C ILE A 61 -11.80 -29.93 -15.89
N VAL A 62 -10.60 -30.24 -16.39
CA VAL A 62 -9.59 -31.02 -15.67
C VAL A 62 -8.55 -30.05 -15.14
N ASN A 63 -8.66 -29.75 -13.85
CA ASN A 63 -7.72 -28.91 -13.14
C ASN A 63 -6.86 -29.77 -12.24
N GLU A 64 -5.63 -30.04 -12.66
CA GLU A 64 -4.66 -30.69 -11.78
C GLU A 64 -4.04 -29.68 -10.82
N ARG A 65 -3.46 -28.53 -11.31
CA ARG A 65 -2.88 -27.46 -10.46
C ARG A 65 -2.74 -26.10 -11.20
N ASN A 66 -3.25 -25.02 -10.60
CA ASN A 66 -3.08 -23.63 -11.09
C ASN A 66 -1.94 -22.86 -10.38
N LEU A 67 -0.97 -23.56 -9.78
CA LEU A 67 0.12 -22.94 -9.00
C LEU A 67 0.90 -21.88 -9.78
N ALA A 68 1.15 -22.10 -11.07
CA ALA A 68 1.88 -21.16 -11.91
C ALA A 68 1.21 -19.79 -11.99
N PHE A 69 -0.13 -19.75 -12.05
CA PHE A 69 -0.90 -18.51 -12.03
C PHE A 69 -0.73 -17.78 -10.69
N TYR A 70 -0.92 -18.48 -9.57
CA TYR A 70 -0.71 -17.91 -8.23
C TYR A 70 0.71 -17.38 -8.03
N ASP A 71 1.72 -18.13 -8.48
CA ASP A 71 3.12 -17.73 -8.33
C ASP A 71 3.44 -16.48 -9.16
N ALA A 72 2.88 -16.36 -10.37
CA ALA A 72 3.03 -15.16 -11.21
C ALA A 72 2.40 -13.92 -10.55
N MET A 73 1.13 -14.01 -10.11
CA MET A 73 0.47 -12.89 -9.43
C MET A 73 1.16 -12.53 -8.11
N ARG A 74 1.57 -13.55 -7.35
CA ARG A 74 2.36 -13.35 -6.12
C ARG A 74 3.69 -12.64 -6.40
N ALA A 75 4.37 -12.98 -7.50
CA ALA A 75 5.61 -12.32 -7.90
C ALA A 75 5.36 -10.84 -8.26
N LYS A 76 4.32 -10.52 -9.02
CA LYS A 76 3.93 -9.12 -9.28
C LYS A 76 3.63 -8.37 -7.99
N PHE A 77 2.83 -8.94 -7.10
CA PHE A 77 2.51 -8.33 -5.80
C PHE A 77 3.73 -8.23 -4.88
N ALA A 78 4.80 -8.97 -5.14
CA ALA A 78 6.06 -8.87 -4.42
C ALA A 78 6.85 -7.60 -4.78
N THR A 79 6.75 -7.13 -6.03
CA THR A 79 7.58 -6.06 -6.57
C THR A 79 6.88 -4.71 -6.70
N HIS A 80 5.59 -4.62 -6.35
CA HIS A 80 4.81 -3.39 -6.44
C HIS A 80 4.33 -2.94 -5.06
N ASP A 81 4.33 -1.62 -4.87
CA ASP A 81 3.77 -0.98 -3.68
C ASP A 81 2.24 -0.96 -3.81
N ILE A 82 1.61 -2.05 -3.36
CA ILE A 82 0.17 -2.25 -3.38
C ILE A 82 -0.41 -2.26 -1.97
N TYR A 83 -1.52 -1.55 -1.78
CA TYR A 83 -2.31 -1.65 -0.56
C TYR A 83 -3.20 -2.90 -0.66
N CYS A 84 -3.11 -3.80 0.33
CA CYS A 84 -3.76 -5.11 0.31
C CYS A 84 -4.81 -5.19 1.43
N PRO A 85 -5.99 -4.57 1.31
CA PRO A 85 -7.00 -4.57 2.37
C PRO A 85 -7.56 -5.97 2.62
N THR A 86 -8.11 -6.22 3.80
CA THR A 86 -9.14 -7.27 3.94
C THR A 86 -10.47 -6.74 3.35
N PRO A 87 -11.44 -7.60 3.01
CA PRO A 87 -12.74 -7.13 2.50
C PRO A 87 -13.42 -6.13 3.46
N ASP A 88 -13.32 -6.37 4.76
CA ASP A 88 -13.83 -5.48 5.80
C ASP A 88 -13.11 -4.12 5.83
N ASP A 89 -11.77 -4.13 5.74
CA ASP A 89 -10.96 -2.91 5.66
C ASP A 89 -11.31 -2.08 4.42
N LEU A 90 -11.44 -2.73 3.26
CA LEU A 90 -11.84 -2.09 2.01
C LEU A 90 -13.24 -1.48 2.13
N GLY A 91 -14.21 -2.23 2.65
CA GLY A 91 -15.58 -1.76 2.81
C GLY A 91 -15.68 -0.51 3.68
N HIS A 92 -14.97 -0.47 4.80
CA HIS A 92 -14.94 0.70 5.67
C HIS A 92 -14.20 1.89 5.05
N LYS A 93 -13.09 1.68 4.34
CA LYS A 93 -12.40 2.75 3.60
C LYS A 93 -13.29 3.38 2.53
N LEU A 94 -14.02 2.56 1.76
CA LEU A 94 -14.97 3.05 0.77
C LEU A 94 -16.09 3.88 1.41
N ARG A 95 -16.62 3.43 2.56
CA ARG A 95 -17.61 4.20 3.33
C ARG A 95 -17.05 5.53 3.85
N ALA A 96 -15.84 5.53 4.39
CA ALA A 96 -15.16 6.74 4.83
C ALA A 96 -15.00 7.74 3.67
N MET A 97 -14.52 7.26 2.50
CA MET A 97 -14.37 8.09 1.31
C MET A 97 -15.68 8.62 0.74
N ALA A 98 -16.76 7.85 0.86
CA ALA A 98 -18.08 8.29 0.38
C ALA A 98 -18.71 9.37 1.28
N GLN A 99 -18.24 9.51 2.52
CA GLN A 99 -18.87 10.35 3.56
C GLN A 99 -18.03 11.54 3.99
N TRP A 100 -16.73 11.59 3.68
CA TRP A 100 -15.91 12.77 4.02
C TRP A 100 -16.20 13.95 3.09
N ASN A 101 -16.15 15.15 3.64
CA ASN A 101 -16.13 16.38 2.85
C ASN A 101 -14.68 16.87 2.75
N TYR A 102 -14.28 17.47 1.62
CA TYR A 102 -12.91 17.91 1.44
C TYR A 102 -12.81 19.22 0.67
N GLY A 103 -11.77 19.97 0.96
CA GLY A 103 -11.40 21.21 0.27
C GLY A 103 -9.92 21.48 0.43
N TRP A 104 -9.33 22.25 -0.48
CA TRP A 104 -7.91 22.58 -0.41
C TRP A 104 -7.64 23.97 -0.96
N THR A 105 -6.56 24.58 -0.46
CA THR A 105 -5.98 25.81 -0.99
C THR A 105 -4.49 25.60 -1.23
N SER A 106 -3.94 26.32 -2.19
CA SER A 106 -2.51 26.28 -2.49
C SER A 106 -1.93 27.68 -2.60
N SER A 107 -0.69 27.83 -2.17
CA SER A 107 0.07 29.08 -2.27
C SER A 107 1.56 28.76 -2.39
N GLY A 108 2.14 29.07 -3.55
CA GLY A 108 3.51 28.69 -3.87
C GLY A 108 3.73 27.18 -3.75
N ASN A 109 4.70 26.77 -2.94
CA ASN A 109 5.03 25.37 -2.70
C ASN A 109 4.26 24.74 -1.53
N LYS A 110 3.19 25.38 -1.05
CA LYS A 110 2.40 24.92 0.09
C LYS A 110 0.98 24.56 -0.33
N LEU A 111 0.51 23.42 0.16
CA LEU A 111 -0.84 22.93 0.01
C LEU A 111 -1.45 22.77 1.42
N GLU A 112 -2.65 23.31 1.62
CA GLU A 112 -3.44 23.09 2.83
C GLU A 112 -4.75 22.40 2.42
N MET A 113 -4.98 21.21 2.95
CA MET A 113 -6.17 20.39 2.71
C MET A 113 -6.97 20.29 4.00
N ARG A 114 -8.29 20.39 3.90
CA ARG A 114 -9.23 20.08 4.96
C ARG A 114 -9.98 18.82 4.58
N LEU A 115 -9.92 17.80 5.43
CA LEU A 115 -10.74 16.60 5.35
C LEU A 115 -11.68 16.56 6.55
N ASP A 116 -12.98 16.64 6.30
CA ASP A 116 -14.00 16.71 7.32
C ASP A 116 -14.78 15.40 7.39
N LEU A 117 -14.56 14.65 8.46
CA LEU A 117 -15.21 13.36 8.72
C LEU A 117 -16.45 13.52 9.61
N SER A 118 -16.96 14.75 9.82
CA SER A 118 -18.13 14.98 10.68
C SER A 118 -19.37 14.17 10.26
N ALA A 119 -19.55 13.96 8.95
CA ALA A 119 -20.68 13.24 8.38
C ALA A 119 -20.52 11.71 8.41
N VAL A 120 -19.36 11.20 8.85
CA VAL A 120 -19.14 9.76 8.99
C VAL A 120 -20.04 9.20 10.09
N HIS A 121 -20.96 8.31 9.72
CA HIS A 121 -22.03 7.87 10.62
C HIS A 121 -21.54 7.10 11.84
N LEU A 122 -20.61 6.15 11.63
CA LEU A 122 -20.06 5.31 12.69
C LEU A 122 -18.64 5.77 13.03
N ASP A 123 -18.36 5.99 14.31
CA ASP A 123 -17.07 6.49 14.76
C ASP A 123 -15.91 5.56 14.34
N GLU A 124 -16.16 4.24 14.38
CA GLU A 124 -15.20 3.22 13.96
C GLU A 124 -14.78 3.34 12.49
N VAL A 125 -15.62 3.90 11.60
CA VAL A 125 -15.28 4.06 10.17
C VAL A 125 -14.12 5.04 9.99
N ALA A 126 -14.01 6.05 10.86
CA ALA A 126 -12.91 7.01 10.81
C ALA A 126 -11.55 6.33 11.06
N ASP A 127 -11.52 5.28 11.89
CA ASP A 127 -10.32 4.48 12.17
C ASP A 127 -9.83 3.67 10.97
N PHE A 128 -10.62 3.55 9.90
CA PHE A 128 -10.18 2.87 8.68
C PHE A 128 -9.46 3.80 7.71
N THR A 129 -9.32 5.09 8.03
CA THR A 129 -8.51 6.01 7.21
C THR A 129 -7.02 5.70 7.23
N GLY A 130 -6.51 5.04 8.28
CA GLY A 130 -5.12 4.62 8.40
C GLY A 130 -4.63 3.80 7.21
N GLY A 131 -3.53 4.23 6.59
CA GLY A 131 -2.94 3.62 5.39
C GLY A 131 -3.56 4.07 4.07
N MET A 132 -4.61 4.89 4.05
CA MET A 132 -5.11 5.50 2.81
C MET A 132 -4.13 6.54 2.25
N GLY A 133 -4.07 6.68 0.94
CA GLY A 133 -3.20 7.65 0.27
C GLY A 133 -3.96 8.87 -0.26
N ILE A 134 -3.43 10.07 -0.03
CA ILE A 134 -3.82 11.27 -0.78
C ILE A 134 -2.73 11.55 -1.82
N LYS A 135 -3.06 11.32 -3.09
CA LYS A 135 -2.17 11.60 -4.21
C LYS A 135 -2.20 13.10 -4.55
N ILE A 136 -1.04 13.72 -4.60
CA ILE A 136 -0.86 15.11 -4.98
C ILE A 136 -0.30 15.15 -6.41
N GLU A 137 -1.13 15.55 -7.37
CA GLU A 137 -0.66 15.79 -8.73
C GLU A 137 -0.06 17.19 -8.80
N ASN A 138 1.27 17.27 -8.73
CA ASN A 138 2.05 18.49 -8.83
C ASN A 138 3.01 18.42 -10.04
N SER A 139 3.53 19.58 -10.47
CA SER A 139 4.34 19.76 -11.68
C SER A 139 5.76 19.19 -11.61
N GLY A 140 6.01 18.14 -10.83
CA GLY A 140 7.33 17.53 -10.69
C GLY A 140 7.81 17.36 -9.25
N ASP A 141 7.34 18.22 -8.34
CA ASP A 141 7.87 18.34 -6.99
C ASP A 141 7.65 17.11 -6.09
N TYR A 142 8.46 17.04 -5.05
CA TYR A 142 8.45 16.02 -4.00
C TYR A 142 7.89 16.60 -2.70
N ILE A 143 7.09 15.81 -1.99
CA ILE A 143 6.69 16.10 -0.61
C ILE A 143 7.93 16.18 0.27
N GLN A 144 8.15 17.34 0.89
CA GLN A 144 9.25 17.59 1.84
C GLN A 144 8.80 17.42 3.28
N LYS A 145 7.60 17.94 3.59
CA LYS A 145 7.04 17.93 4.93
C LYS A 145 5.54 17.80 4.88
N VAL A 146 5.01 17.10 5.87
CA VAL A 146 3.57 17.00 6.11
C VAL A 146 3.32 17.28 7.58
N THR A 147 2.25 18.03 7.86
CA THR A 147 1.67 18.12 9.21
C THR A 147 0.20 17.78 9.14
N ILE A 148 -0.30 17.02 10.12
CA ILE A 148 -1.73 16.74 10.28
C ILE A 148 -2.15 17.32 11.62
N ASN A 149 -3.15 18.20 11.62
CA ASN A 149 -3.66 18.91 12.80
C ASN A 149 -2.54 19.62 13.58
N GLY A 150 -1.55 20.18 12.86
CA GLY A 150 -0.39 20.87 13.45
C GLY A 150 0.73 19.94 13.94
N VAL A 151 0.54 18.63 13.93
CA VAL A 151 1.55 17.65 14.36
C VAL A 151 2.36 17.18 13.15
N PRO A 152 3.71 17.10 13.24
CA PRO A 152 4.54 16.52 12.18
C PRO A 152 4.12 15.10 11.82
N HIS A 153 4.05 14.82 10.52
CA HIS A 153 3.63 13.52 10.00
C HIS A 153 4.71 12.93 9.08
N ARG A 154 5.13 11.70 9.38
CA ARG A 154 6.31 11.06 8.76
C ARG A 154 5.98 9.91 7.81
N ALA A 155 4.74 9.84 7.32
CA ALA A 155 4.34 8.82 6.36
C ALA A 155 3.88 9.46 5.04
N PHE A 156 4.75 9.41 4.04
CA PHE A 156 4.51 9.94 2.71
C PHE A 156 5.49 9.32 1.70
N HIS A 157 5.08 9.20 0.44
CA HIS A 157 5.96 9.03 -0.71
C HIS A 157 6.14 10.39 -1.40
N ASP A 158 6.97 10.45 -2.44
CA ASP A 158 7.25 11.62 -3.27
C ASP A 158 6.02 12.49 -3.58
N ARG A 159 4.84 11.89 -3.81
CA ARG A 159 3.59 12.60 -4.15
C ARG A 159 2.35 12.04 -3.44
N VAL A 160 2.53 11.23 -2.40
CA VAL A 160 1.42 10.60 -1.70
C VAL A 160 1.57 10.83 -0.21
N VAL A 161 0.59 11.46 0.42
CA VAL A 161 0.49 11.47 1.89
C VAL A 161 -0.19 10.17 2.32
N ILE A 162 0.44 9.38 3.18
CA ILE A 162 -0.16 8.16 3.74
C ILE A 162 -0.82 8.56 5.06
N LEU A 163 -2.14 8.42 5.14
CA LEU A 163 -2.93 8.88 6.28
C LEU A 163 -2.75 7.98 7.50
N PRO A 164 -2.73 8.55 8.73
CA PRO A 164 -3.03 7.82 9.96
C PRO A 164 -4.55 7.63 10.10
N ASN A 165 -4.97 7.06 11.21
CA ASN A 165 -6.37 7.19 11.63
C ASN A 165 -6.66 8.66 11.89
N LEU A 166 -7.61 9.20 11.13
CA LEU A 166 -8.15 10.53 11.33
C LEU A 166 -9.26 10.48 12.37
N ALA A 167 -9.36 11.54 13.18
CA ALA A 167 -10.47 11.70 14.09
C ALA A 167 -11.74 12.08 13.30
N LYS A 168 -12.90 11.78 13.88
CA LYS A 168 -14.17 12.37 13.42
C LYS A 168 -14.09 13.89 13.52
N GLY A 169 -14.65 14.57 12.53
CA GLY A 169 -14.58 16.03 12.44
C GLY A 169 -13.55 16.56 11.45
N PRO A 170 -13.22 17.86 11.51
CA PRO A 170 -12.28 18.48 10.58
C PRO A 170 -10.83 18.12 10.91
N ASN A 171 -10.10 17.66 9.90
CA ASN A 171 -8.68 17.38 9.92
C ASN A 171 -7.96 18.28 8.92
N ILE A 172 -6.92 18.98 9.36
CA ILE A 172 -6.13 19.90 8.53
C ILE A 172 -4.80 19.26 8.19
N ILE A 173 -4.54 19.06 6.91
CA ILE A 173 -3.29 18.49 6.39
C ILE A 173 -2.56 19.58 5.64
N LYS A 174 -1.36 19.93 6.08
CA LYS A 174 -0.48 20.89 5.39
C LYS A 174 0.70 20.15 4.78
N VAL A 175 1.01 20.46 3.54
CA VAL A 175 2.08 19.84 2.76
C VAL A 175 3.00 20.93 2.21
N GLU A 176 4.30 20.75 2.41
CA GLU A 176 5.35 21.55 1.78
C GLU A 176 5.99 20.72 0.66
N LEU A 177 6.03 21.28 -0.54
CA LEU A 177 6.60 20.69 -1.74
C LEU A 177 7.98 21.31 -2.04
N GLY A 178 8.83 20.57 -2.75
CA GLY A 178 10.13 21.05 -3.19
C GLY A 178 10.73 20.21 -4.32
N PRO A 179 11.77 20.73 -5.00
CA PRO A 179 12.27 20.15 -6.26
C PRO A 179 13.15 18.90 -6.08
N LEU A 180 13.58 18.59 -4.85
CA LEU A 180 14.50 17.48 -4.56
C LEU A 180 13.82 16.43 -3.68
N PRO A 181 14.20 15.14 -3.75
CA PRO A 181 13.68 14.12 -2.84
C PRO A 181 13.91 14.49 -1.36
N PRO A 182 12.99 14.11 -0.46
CA PRO A 182 13.10 14.37 0.97
C PRO A 182 14.37 13.75 1.56
N GLN A 183 15.11 14.53 2.34
CA GLN A 183 16.41 14.12 2.89
C GLN A 183 16.32 13.47 4.27
N MET A 184 15.12 13.29 4.81
CA MET A 184 14.91 12.77 6.16
C MET A 184 14.22 11.42 6.15
N SER A 185 14.45 10.60 7.18
CA SER A 185 13.79 9.30 7.29
C SER A 185 12.27 9.45 7.39
N HIS A 186 11.53 8.61 6.67
CA HIS A 186 10.08 8.61 6.64
C HIS A 186 9.56 7.25 6.12
N LEU A 187 8.32 6.91 6.49
CA LEU A 187 7.62 5.75 5.94
C LEU A 187 7.13 6.10 4.53
N ARG A 188 7.56 5.34 3.52
CA ARG A 188 7.21 5.54 2.11
C ARG A 188 6.07 4.67 1.63
N PHE A 189 5.88 3.53 2.28
CA PHE A 189 4.88 2.55 1.86
C PHE A 189 4.39 1.71 3.04
N VAL A 190 3.11 1.37 3.00
CA VAL A 190 2.47 0.37 3.87
C VAL A 190 1.37 -0.35 3.09
N SER A 191 1.28 -1.67 3.24
CA SER A 191 0.30 -2.48 2.50
C SER A 191 -0.98 -2.78 3.31
N LYS A 192 -1.10 -2.27 4.54
CA LYS A 192 -2.18 -2.54 5.51
C LYS A 192 -2.44 -1.29 6.37
N ARG A 193 -3.46 -1.35 7.23
CA ARG A 193 -3.85 -0.23 8.10
C ARG A 193 -2.68 0.22 8.96
N MET A 194 -2.42 1.52 8.90
CA MET A 194 -1.44 2.21 9.73
C MET A 194 -2.17 3.22 10.61
N PRO A 195 -2.49 2.90 11.88
CA PRO A 195 -3.21 3.83 12.74
C PRO A 195 -2.43 5.09 13.08
N ALA A 196 -1.13 4.94 13.34
CA ALA A 196 -0.30 6.04 13.78
C ALA A 196 1.14 5.90 13.30
N ILE A 197 1.79 7.05 13.17
CA ILE A 197 3.24 7.18 13.07
C ILE A 197 3.68 8.32 13.99
N ARG A 198 4.74 8.11 14.76
CA ARG A 198 5.22 9.09 15.74
C ARG A 198 6.74 9.21 15.70
N GLU A 199 7.22 10.43 15.88
CA GLU A 199 8.63 10.66 16.18
C GLU A 199 8.91 10.24 17.62
N THR A 200 10.01 9.53 17.81
CA THR A 200 10.53 9.14 19.13
C THR A 200 11.94 9.68 19.28
N ALA A 201 12.46 9.70 20.51
CA ALA A 201 13.86 10.06 20.75
C ALA A 201 14.87 9.17 19.97
N GLY A 202 14.44 7.99 19.50
CA GLY A 202 15.29 7.04 18.79
C GLY A 202 15.08 6.93 17.28
N GLY A 203 14.09 7.62 16.72
CA GLY A 203 13.70 7.47 15.31
C GLY A 203 12.18 7.53 15.13
N LEU A 204 11.60 6.60 14.37
CA LEU A 204 10.17 6.61 14.02
C LEU A 204 9.47 5.34 14.46
N GLU A 205 8.35 5.46 15.18
CA GLU A 205 7.48 4.34 15.52
C GLU A 205 6.25 4.35 14.62
N VAL A 206 5.90 3.19 14.06
CA VAL A 206 4.72 2.99 13.21
C VAL A 206 3.87 1.87 13.78
N GLU A 207 2.60 2.16 14.02
CA GLU A 207 1.59 1.17 14.38
C GLU A 207 1.03 0.53 13.11
N LEU A 208 0.95 -0.80 13.07
CA LEU A 208 0.42 -1.60 11.96
C LEU A 208 -0.62 -2.58 12.47
N LEU A 209 -1.79 -2.61 11.81
CA LEU A 209 -2.86 -3.57 12.09
C LEU A 209 -3.03 -4.54 10.93
N THR A 210 -2.90 -5.83 11.21
CA THR A 210 -3.02 -6.88 10.21
C THR A 210 -3.30 -8.25 10.83
N LYS A 211 -4.17 -9.02 10.17
CA LYS A 211 -4.40 -10.45 10.41
C LYS A 211 -3.57 -11.35 9.47
N SER A 212 -2.70 -10.74 8.68
CA SER A 212 -1.94 -11.37 7.59
C SER A 212 -0.61 -10.61 7.39
N LYS A 213 0.11 -10.85 6.29
CA LYS A 213 1.34 -10.10 6.01
C LYS A 213 1.05 -8.61 5.73
N ALA A 214 1.60 -7.71 6.53
CA ALA A 214 1.71 -6.28 6.27
C ALA A 214 3.14 -5.95 5.85
N LYS A 215 3.32 -5.52 4.60
CA LYS A 215 4.59 -4.99 4.10
C LYS A 215 4.67 -3.50 4.37
N PHE A 216 5.89 -3.01 4.55
CA PHE A 216 6.17 -1.59 4.68
C PHE A 216 7.59 -1.29 4.23
N ALA A 217 7.83 -0.03 3.85
CA ALA A 217 9.14 0.44 3.45
C ALA A 217 9.42 1.83 4.02
N PHE A 218 10.62 2.00 4.58
CA PHE A 218 11.12 3.29 5.03
C PHE A 218 12.21 3.77 4.08
N TYR A 219 12.22 5.07 3.80
CA TYR A 219 13.47 5.72 3.41
C TYR A 219 14.27 6.03 4.67
N ALA A 220 15.52 5.63 4.65
CA ALA A 220 16.45 5.76 5.76
C ALA A 220 17.55 6.77 5.37
N ALA A 221 17.42 8.00 5.85
CA ALA A 221 18.42 9.03 5.59
C ALA A 221 19.79 8.67 6.16
N GLU A 222 19.78 7.94 7.28
CA GLU A 222 20.93 7.47 8.04
C GLU A 222 20.83 5.95 8.27
N PRO A 223 21.94 5.26 8.61
CA PRO A 223 21.89 3.85 9.01
C PRO A 223 20.88 3.60 10.13
N CYS A 224 19.95 2.67 9.90
CA CYS A 224 18.89 2.31 10.84
C CYS A 224 18.59 0.81 10.87
N VAL A 225 17.78 0.38 11.83
CA VAL A 225 17.26 -0.99 11.96
C VAL A 225 15.76 -0.93 12.25
N LEU A 226 15.03 -1.92 11.76
CA LEU A 226 13.66 -2.16 12.18
C LEU A 226 13.64 -3.07 13.40
N LEU A 227 13.12 -2.58 14.52
CA LEU A 227 12.81 -3.40 15.68
C LEU A 227 11.33 -3.82 15.62
N ASN A 228 11.03 -5.02 16.13
CA ASN A 228 9.71 -5.65 16.12
C ASN A 228 9.13 -6.00 14.73
N ALA A 229 9.95 -5.94 13.69
CA ALA A 229 9.61 -6.50 12.38
C ALA A 229 9.93 -8.00 12.36
N ASP A 230 9.09 -8.80 11.70
CA ASP A 230 9.33 -10.24 11.52
C ASP A 230 10.47 -10.50 10.52
N TRP A 231 10.66 -9.53 9.62
CA TRP A 231 11.67 -9.54 8.58
C TRP A 231 12.06 -8.11 8.20
N GLN A 232 13.32 -7.94 7.81
CA GLN A 232 13.81 -6.71 7.20
C GLN A 232 14.91 -6.98 6.17
N GLU A 233 14.97 -6.11 5.16
CA GLU A 233 16.03 -6.12 4.15
C GLU A 233 16.37 -4.71 3.72
N TRP A 234 17.67 -4.44 3.71
CA TRP A 234 18.23 -3.22 3.16
C TRP A 234 18.42 -3.37 1.67
N ASN A 235 17.65 -2.62 0.87
CA ASN A 235 17.98 -2.46 -0.53
C ASN A 235 19.12 -1.43 -0.65
N ARG A 236 20.36 -1.94 -0.63
CA ARG A 236 21.58 -1.14 -0.66
C ARG A 236 21.95 -0.62 -2.06
N GLN A 237 21.18 -0.94 -3.11
CA GLN A 237 21.46 -0.49 -4.48
C GLN A 237 21.00 0.96 -4.74
N ASN A 238 21.56 1.90 -3.96
CA ASN A 238 21.40 3.36 -4.06
C ASN A 238 20.06 3.98 -3.63
N ASN A 239 19.08 3.20 -3.16
CA ASN A 239 17.73 3.69 -2.87
C ASN A 239 17.55 4.15 -1.41
N ARG A 240 18.46 3.77 -0.50
CA ARG A 240 18.33 3.97 0.96
C ARG A 240 16.99 3.47 1.52
N ILE A 241 16.46 2.40 0.94
CA ILE A 241 15.18 1.82 1.34
C ILE A 241 15.41 0.62 2.26
N LEU A 242 14.75 0.67 3.42
CA LEU A 242 14.66 -0.43 4.37
C LEU A 242 13.25 -1.02 4.30
N ASN A 243 13.16 -2.19 3.70
CA ASN A 243 11.92 -2.95 3.58
C ASN A 243 11.72 -3.81 4.82
N GLY A 244 10.46 -4.03 5.20
CA GLY A 244 10.09 -4.93 6.27
C GLY A 244 8.70 -5.51 6.11
N TYR A 245 8.41 -6.54 6.91
CA TYR A 245 7.03 -6.97 7.11
C TYR A 245 6.76 -7.42 8.54
N VAL A 246 5.48 -7.41 8.89
CA VAL A 246 4.91 -8.07 10.08
C VAL A 246 3.73 -8.94 9.68
N THR A 247 3.39 -9.93 10.49
CA THR A 247 2.31 -10.91 10.26
C THR A 247 1.17 -10.80 11.28
N SER A 248 1.32 -9.94 12.28
CA SER A 248 0.32 -9.61 13.28
C SER A 248 0.33 -8.11 13.55
N ASP A 249 -0.61 -7.63 14.35
CA ASP A 249 -0.60 -6.28 14.91
C ASP A 249 0.72 -6.02 15.63
N ARG A 250 1.38 -4.89 15.32
CA ARG A 250 2.71 -4.53 15.85
C ARG A 250 2.93 -3.02 15.85
N SER A 251 3.73 -2.56 16.81
CA SER A 251 4.44 -1.28 16.73
C SER A 251 5.88 -1.53 16.29
N VAL A 252 6.21 -1.12 15.07
CA VAL A 252 7.54 -1.25 14.47
C VAL A 252 8.32 0.02 14.71
N LEU A 253 9.55 -0.10 15.24
CA LEU A 253 10.43 1.03 15.49
C LEU A 253 11.56 1.06 14.47
N LEU A 254 11.60 2.10 13.64
CA LEU A 254 12.77 2.49 12.87
C LEU A 254 13.77 3.17 13.82
N LYS A 255 14.78 2.43 14.26
CA LYS A 255 15.79 2.89 15.21
C LYS A 255 17.03 3.35 14.46
N LEU A 256 17.46 4.59 14.69
CA LEU A 256 18.74 5.11 14.20
C LEU A 256 19.91 4.39 14.89
N LEU A 257 20.92 4.03 14.11
CA LEU A 257 22.13 3.41 14.61
C LEU A 257 23.17 4.48 14.92
N THR A 258 23.71 4.46 16.13
CA THR A 258 24.73 5.41 16.58
C THR A 258 26.16 5.02 16.17
N LYS A 259 26.35 3.82 15.60
CA LYS A 259 27.65 3.29 15.16
C LYS A 259 27.63 2.95 13.67
N THR A 260 28.66 3.40 12.96
CA THR A 260 28.85 3.21 11.52
C THR A 260 29.22 1.78 11.12
N ASP A 261 29.72 0.95 12.04
CA ASP A 261 30.21 -0.40 11.74
C ASP A 261 29.14 -1.50 11.82
N PHE A 262 27.88 -1.13 12.05
CA PHE A 262 26.82 -2.11 12.23
C PHE A 262 26.27 -2.60 10.89
N ARG A 263 26.25 -3.93 10.68
CA ARG A 263 25.74 -4.58 9.47
C ARG A 263 24.63 -5.56 9.83
N ILE A 264 23.38 -5.20 9.52
CA ILE A 264 22.29 -6.17 9.38
C ILE A 264 22.18 -6.51 7.89
N THR A 265 22.44 -7.76 7.56
CA THR A 265 22.28 -8.31 6.21
C THR A 265 20.92 -8.99 6.05
N ARG A 266 20.40 -9.61 7.12
CA ARG A 266 19.06 -10.21 7.20
C ARG A 266 18.75 -10.52 8.67
N ALA A 267 17.60 -10.07 9.18
CA ALA A 267 17.08 -10.52 10.46
C ALA A 267 15.75 -11.22 10.18
N ASN A 268 15.74 -12.54 10.23
CA ASN A 268 14.54 -13.37 10.16
C ASN A 268 14.40 -14.05 11.51
N LEU A 269 13.20 -14.07 12.08
CA LEU A 269 12.86 -15.06 13.09
C LEU A 269 12.90 -16.45 12.43
N PRO A 270 13.46 -17.50 13.08
CA PRO A 270 13.25 -18.86 12.62
C PRO A 270 11.74 -19.14 12.64
N VAL A 271 11.23 -19.64 11.52
CA VAL A 271 9.85 -20.13 11.39
C VAL A 271 9.69 -21.38 12.23
#